data_AF-A0A2S5DIH4-F1
#
_entry.id   AF-A0A2S5DIH4-F1
#
_cell.length_a   1.000
_cell.length_b   1.000
_cell.length_c   1.000
_cell.angle_alpha   90.00
_cell.angle_beta   90.00
_cell.angle_gamma   90.00
#
_symmetry.space_group_name_H-M   'P 1'
#
loop_
_entity.id
_entity.type
_entity.pdbx_description
1 polymer ?
#
loop_
_entity_poly.entity_id
_entity_poly.type
_entity_poly.pdbx_seq_one_letter_code
_entity_poly.pdbx_strand_id
1 'polypeptide(L)'
;MIAKPGAWPGANRQERDMSQPIVTVQNHSSQDIYIDGDPNWDDQVLLLNNQPLHRSYVLEPDQSAQLSVDWSGPGTAFMLGVIFADGPDYDYGGDGFYQLTIGQEESNGLLDVTDGGGEAKVSYSVSQQAAWSMAMNFADS
;
A
#
# COMPACT_ATOMS: atom_id res chain seq x y z
N MET A 1 22.15 35.62 -42.45
CA MET A 1 21.36 34.42 -42.78
C MET A 1 22.26 33.22 -42.50
N ILE A 2 22.26 32.58 -41.32
CA ILE A 2 21.30 31.58 -40.76
C ILE A 2 21.01 30.48 -41.80
N ALA A 3 21.30 29.18 -41.58
CA ALA A 3 21.13 28.37 -40.37
C ALA A 3 22.21 27.29 -40.12
N LYS A 4 22.38 26.90 -38.85
CA LYS A 4 23.00 25.64 -38.38
C LYS A 4 21.93 24.52 -38.30
N PRO A 5 22.30 23.23 -38.39
CA PRO A 5 21.36 22.12 -38.28
C PRO A 5 20.77 22.02 -36.87
N GLY A 6 19.46 21.74 -36.80
CA GLY A 6 18.68 21.68 -35.58
C GLY A 6 19.14 20.58 -34.63
N ALA A 7 19.42 20.98 -33.38
CA ALA A 7 19.39 20.08 -32.25
C ALA A 7 17.93 19.67 -31.99
N TRP A 8 17.71 18.36 -31.87
CA TRP A 8 16.43 17.81 -31.44
C TRP A 8 16.16 18.28 -30.01
N PRO A 9 15.03 18.94 -29.72
CA PRO A 9 14.69 19.33 -28.35
C PRO A 9 14.48 18.05 -27.53
N GLY A 10 15.09 18.05 -26.35
CA GLY A 10 15.11 16.92 -25.43
C GLY A 10 13.72 16.32 -25.22
N ALA A 11 13.69 15.01 -25.13
CA ALA A 11 12.63 14.31 -24.45
C ALA A 11 12.60 14.82 -23.00
N ASN A 12 11.81 15.87 -22.77
CA ASN A 12 11.26 16.16 -21.47
C ASN A 12 10.43 14.93 -21.11
N ARG A 13 11.05 13.94 -20.45
CA ARG A 13 10.31 13.19 -19.43
C ARG A 13 9.92 14.28 -18.44
N GLN A 14 8.71 14.80 -18.58
CA GLN A 14 8.00 15.23 -17.38
C GLN A 14 8.16 14.05 -16.43
N GLU A 15 8.90 14.26 -15.34
CA GLU A 15 8.60 13.56 -14.10
C GLU A 15 7.08 13.61 -14.02
N ARG A 16 6.41 12.50 -14.33
CA ARG A 16 5.02 12.38 -13.92
C ARG A 16 5.09 12.66 -12.43
N ASP A 17 4.33 13.62 -11.91
CA ASP A 17 4.21 13.78 -10.47
C ASP A 17 3.82 12.39 -9.92
N MET A 18 4.81 11.69 -9.37
CA MET A 18 4.64 10.39 -8.78
C MET A 18 4.27 10.67 -7.34
N SER A 19 2.98 10.55 -7.07
CA SER A 19 2.48 10.58 -5.72
C SER A 19 2.55 9.17 -5.15
N GLN A 20 2.81 9.05 -3.86
CA GLN A 20 2.84 7.76 -3.18
C GLN A 20 1.72 7.76 -2.15
N PRO A 21 0.70 6.89 -2.25
CA PRO A 21 -0.17 6.64 -1.12
C PRO A 21 0.66 5.99 -0.01
N ILE A 22 0.66 6.56 1.19
CA ILE A 22 1.45 6.07 2.31
C ILE A 22 0.52 5.50 3.38
N VAL A 23 0.64 4.21 3.64
CA VAL A 23 -0.07 3.54 4.73
C VAL A 23 0.93 3.24 5.83
N THR A 24 0.82 3.94 6.94
CA THR A 24 1.60 3.60 8.14
C THR A 24 0.89 2.48 8.88
N VAL A 25 1.44 1.28 8.82
CA VAL A 25 0.92 0.10 9.52
C VAL A 25 1.57 0.04 10.89
N GLN A 26 0.77 -0.12 11.93
CA GLN A 26 1.20 -0.23 13.32
C GLN A 26 0.63 -1.50 13.93
N ASN A 27 1.50 -2.33 14.48
CA ASN A 27 1.08 -3.55 15.15
C ASN A 27 1.07 -3.32 16.66
N HIS A 28 -0.12 -3.09 17.22
CA HIS A 28 -0.37 -3.03 18.66
C HIS A 28 -0.97 -4.34 19.19
N SER A 29 -1.01 -5.40 18.38
CA SER A 29 -1.49 -6.72 18.77
C SER A 29 -0.40 -7.52 19.49
N SER A 30 -0.81 -8.60 20.14
CA SER A 30 0.12 -9.55 20.78
C SER A 30 0.78 -10.53 19.80
N GLN A 31 0.43 -10.48 18.51
CA GLN A 31 0.83 -11.44 17.48
C GLN A 31 1.57 -10.74 16.34
N ASP A 32 2.36 -11.52 15.59
CA ASP A 32 2.98 -11.04 14.36
C ASP A 32 1.92 -10.80 13.28
N ILE A 33 2.10 -9.75 12.48
CA ILE A 33 1.31 -9.53 11.26
C ILE A 33 2.16 -9.83 10.04
N TYR A 34 1.68 -10.70 9.17
CA TYR A 34 2.33 -11.05 7.92
C TYR A 34 1.78 -10.17 6.80
N ILE A 35 2.64 -9.37 6.18
CA ILE A 35 2.29 -8.49 5.05
C ILE A 35 2.76 -9.18 3.79
N ASP A 36 1.85 -9.52 2.88
CA ASP A 36 2.26 -10.13 1.62
C ASP A 36 2.79 -9.08 0.62
N GLY A 37 3.86 -9.45 -0.09
CA GLY A 37 4.51 -8.60 -1.08
C GLY A 37 3.87 -8.64 -2.46
N ASP A 38 2.98 -9.60 -2.72
CA ASP A 38 2.32 -9.78 -4.01
C ASP A 38 0.78 -9.78 -3.86
N PRO A 39 0.15 -8.60 -3.70
CA PRO A 39 -1.30 -8.51 -3.66
C PRO A 39 -1.96 -8.88 -5.01
N ASN A 40 -1.18 -9.10 -6.08
CA ASN A 40 -1.59 -9.49 -7.43
C ASN A 40 -2.67 -8.60 -8.09
N TRP A 41 -2.66 -7.30 -7.79
CA TRP A 41 -3.44 -6.31 -8.55
C TRP A 41 -2.52 -5.56 -9.50
N ASP A 42 -2.70 -5.82 -10.79
CA ASP A 42 -2.22 -5.01 -11.91
C ASP A 42 -0.72 -4.64 -11.88
N ASP A 43 0.17 -5.65 -11.77
CA ASP A 43 1.63 -5.51 -11.84
C ASP A 43 2.23 -4.51 -10.83
N GLN A 44 1.48 -4.16 -9.77
CA GLN A 44 1.95 -3.27 -8.72
C GLN A 44 3.05 -3.94 -7.89
N VAL A 45 4.08 -3.17 -7.57
CA VAL A 45 5.13 -3.59 -6.62
C VAL A 45 4.88 -2.88 -5.30
N LEU A 46 4.50 -3.65 -4.28
CA LEU A 46 4.36 -3.11 -2.93
C LEU A 46 5.73 -2.65 -2.42
N LEU A 47 5.79 -1.44 -1.88
CA LEU A 47 6.98 -0.86 -1.28
C LEU A 47 6.85 -0.91 0.23
N LEU A 48 7.79 -1.58 0.89
CA LEU A 48 7.97 -1.54 2.34
C LEU A 48 9.09 -0.55 2.68
N ASN A 49 8.77 0.50 3.43
CA ASN A 49 9.71 1.57 3.79
C ASN A 49 10.46 2.12 2.56
N ASN A 50 9.70 2.35 1.48
CA ASN A 50 10.20 2.83 0.19
C ASN A 50 11.19 1.88 -0.54
N GLN A 51 11.14 0.57 -0.24
CA GLN A 51 11.89 -0.47 -0.95
C GLN A 51 10.93 -1.56 -1.45
N PRO A 52 11.14 -2.10 -2.67
CA PRO A 52 10.34 -3.20 -3.18
C PRO A 52 10.27 -4.39 -2.22
N LEU A 53 9.05 -4.84 -1.92
CA LEU A 53 8.79 -6.00 -1.09
C LEU A 53 8.67 -7.25 -1.96
N HIS A 54 9.74 -8.03 -2.06
CA HIS A 54 9.79 -9.22 -2.91
C HIS A 54 9.27 -10.51 -2.26
N ARG A 55 9.05 -10.50 -0.95
CA ARG A 55 8.61 -11.63 -0.13
C ARG A 55 7.79 -11.08 1.02
N SER A 56 6.95 -11.90 1.63
CA SER A 56 6.17 -11.49 2.78
C SER A 56 7.06 -10.96 3.92
N TYR A 57 6.59 -9.91 4.58
CA TYR A 57 7.27 -9.26 5.70
C TYR A 57 6.55 -9.57 7.01
N VAL A 58 7.32 -9.81 8.06
CA VAL A 58 6.79 -10.02 9.41
C VAL A 58 6.87 -8.71 10.18
N LEU A 59 5.73 -8.16 10.55
CA LEU A 59 5.63 -7.00 11.43
C LEU A 59 5.37 -7.49 12.86
N GLU A 60 6.43 -7.52 13.66
CA GLU A 60 6.38 -7.94 15.07
C GLU A 60 5.53 -6.99 15.94
N PRO A 61 5.07 -7.44 17.13
CA PRO A 61 4.41 -6.58 18.11
C PRO A 61 5.19 -5.29 18.41
N ASP A 62 4.46 -4.20 18.64
CA ASP A 62 4.97 -2.85 18.92
C ASP A 62 5.85 -2.24 17.80
N GLN A 63 5.86 -2.83 16.61
CA GLN A 63 6.55 -2.29 15.44
C GLN A 63 5.62 -1.56 14.48
N SER A 64 6.24 -0.77 13.60
CA SER A 64 5.55 -0.10 12.50
C SER A 64 6.32 -0.20 11.20
N ALA A 65 5.58 -0.11 10.10
CA ALA A 65 6.10 -0.11 8.74
C ALA A 65 5.30 0.84 7.85
N GLN A 66 5.94 1.38 6.82
CA GLN A 66 5.24 2.15 5.79
C GLN A 66 5.08 1.31 4.54
N LEU A 67 3.83 1.16 4.09
CA LEU A 67 3.49 0.56 2.82
C LEU A 67 3.16 1.65 1.79
N SER A 68 3.58 1.43 0.55
CA SER A 68 3.27 2.31 -0.56
C SER A 68 3.33 1.56 -1.89
N VAL A 69 2.96 2.24 -2.96
CA VAL A 69 3.22 1.86 -4.34
C VAL A 69 3.63 3.10 -5.12
N ASP A 70 4.43 2.91 -6.17
CA ASP A 70 4.73 3.98 -7.11
C ASP A 70 3.49 4.29 -7.96
N TRP A 71 2.69 5.25 -7.51
CA TRP A 71 1.42 5.59 -8.16
C TRP A 71 1.59 6.74 -9.16
N SER A 72 1.23 6.48 -10.43
CA SER A 72 1.17 7.52 -11.46
C SER A 72 -0.29 7.75 -11.86
N GLY A 73 -0.88 8.83 -11.36
CA GLY A 73 -2.26 9.18 -11.69
C GLY A 73 -2.94 10.02 -10.61
N PRO A 74 -4.19 10.47 -10.87
CA PRO A 74 -5.03 11.05 -9.82
C PRO A 74 -5.29 10.01 -8.73
N GLY A 75 -5.71 10.45 -7.55
CA GLY A 75 -6.21 9.53 -6.53
C GLY A 75 -7.52 8.89 -6.98
N THR A 76 -7.68 7.61 -6.66
CA THR A 76 -8.86 6.80 -7.00
C THR A 76 -9.16 5.82 -5.87
N ALA A 77 -10.28 5.12 -5.92
CA ALA A 77 -10.59 4.09 -4.93
C ALA A 77 -9.65 2.85 -5.01
N PHE A 78 -8.90 2.65 -6.09
CA PHE A 78 -8.13 1.42 -6.34
C PHE A 78 -6.64 1.72 -6.49
N MET A 79 -6.02 2.27 -5.44
CA MET A 79 -4.62 2.73 -5.53
C MET A 79 -3.61 1.68 -5.11
N LEU A 80 -3.86 0.98 -4.00
CA LEU A 80 -2.95 0.02 -3.40
C LEU A 80 -3.71 -1.24 -3.01
N GLY A 81 -3.22 -2.41 -3.44
CA GLY A 81 -3.64 -3.70 -2.91
C GLY A 81 -2.68 -4.18 -1.81
N VAL A 82 -3.21 -4.84 -0.79
CA VAL A 82 -2.39 -5.44 0.28
C VAL A 82 -3.11 -6.62 0.92
N ILE A 83 -2.33 -7.65 1.30
CA ILE A 83 -2.80 -8.75 2.13
C ILE A 83 -2.10 -8.66 3.49
N PHE A 84 -2.88 -8.75 4.56
CA PHE A 84 -2.41 -8.90 5.93
C PHE A 84 -2.90 -10.24 6.48
N ALA A 85 -2.02 -11.05 7.05
CA ALA A 85 -2.35 -12.38 7.56
C ALA A 85 -1.89 -12.60 9.01
N ASP A 86 -2.56 -13.49 9.71
CA ASP A 86 -2.20 -13.93 11.07
C ASP A 86 -0.95 -14.84 11.09
N GLY A 87 -0.57 -15.36 9.93
CA GLY A 87 0.47 -16.37 9.80
C GLY A 87 0.95 -16.53 8.36
N PRO A 88 2.06 -17.24 8.15
CA PRO A 88 2.68 -17.40 6.84
C PRO A 88 1.96 -18.43 5.95
N ASP A 89 0.97 -19.17 6.45
CA ASP A 89 0.25 -20.22 5.71
C ASP A 89 -1.23 -19.88 5.54
N TYR A 90 -1.52 -18.64 5.11
CA TYR A 90 -2.90 -18.19 4.89
C TYR A 90 -3.54 -18.74 3.61
N ASP A 91 -2.74 -19.18 2.62
CA ASP A 91 -3.25 -19.75 1.37
C ASP A 91 -3.80 -21.18 1.54
N TYR A 92 -3.19 -21.98 2.44
CA TYR A 92 -3.48 -23.42 2.54
C TYR A 92 -3.55 -23.96 3.97
N GLY A 93 -2.98 -23.27 4.96
CA GLY A 93 -2.87 -23.70 6.36
C GLY A 93 -4.03 -23.29 7.26
N GLY A 94 -4.92 -22.42 6.78
CA GLY A 94 -6.08 -21.94 7.53
C GLY A 94 -5.79 -20.78 8.48
N ASP A 95 -4.67 -20.08 8.30
CA ASP A 95 -4.47 -18.78 8.92
C ASP A 95 -5.45 -17.75 8.35
N GLY A 96 -5.98 -16.88 9.20
CA GLY A 96 -6.89 -15.82 8.80
C GLY A 96 -6.12 -14.70 8.08
N PHE A 97 -6.81 -14.01 7.18
CA PHE A 97 -6.23 -12.89 6.44
C PHE A 97 -7.28 -11.85 6.07
N TYR A 98 -6.79 -10.64 5.80
CA TYR A 98 -7.49 -9.58 5.10
C TYR A 98 -6.84 -9.35 3.74
N GLN A 99 -7.65 -9.25 2.70
CA GLN A 99 -7.24 -8.76 1.39
C GLN A 99 -7.96 -7.44 1.14
N LEU A 100 -7.20 -6.35 1.08
CA LEU A 100 -7.74 -4.99 1.15
C LEU A 100 -7.34 -4.15 -0.07
N THR A 101 -8.29 -3.34 -0.52
CA THR A 101 -8.04 -2.18 -1.40
C THR A 101 -7.95 -0.93 -0.58
N ILE A 102 -6.89 -0.17 -0.81
CA ILE A 102 -6.66 1.13 -0.22
C ILE A 102 -6.66 2.18 -1.34
N GLY A 103 -7.44 3.23 -1.14
CA GLY A 103 -7.59 4.30 -2.11
C GLY A 103 -8.31 5.50 -1.52
N GLN A 104 -8.51 6.53 -2.34
CA GLN A 104 -9.29 7.70 -1.95
C GLN A 104 -10.78 7.39 -1.99
N GLU A 105 -11.44 7.57 -0.85
CA GLU A 105 -12.90 7.48 -0.71
C GLU A 105 -13.60 8.53 -1.57
N GLU A 106 -14.64 8.13 -2.31
CA GLU A 106 -15.36 9.04 -3.22
C GLU A 106 -16.04 10.19 -2.47
N SER A 107 -16.45 9.93 -1.23
CA SER A 107 -17.25 10.86 -0.43
C SER A 107 -16.44 12.04 0.13
N ASN A 108 -15.15 11.84 0.42
CA ASN A 108 -14.32 12.81 1.14
C ASN A 108 -12.90 12.99 0.57
N GLY A 109 -12.48 12.17 -0.39
CA GLY A 109 -11.16 12.21 -1.02
C GLY A 109 -10.00 11.82 -0.10
N LEU A 110 -10.27 11.24 1.07
CA LEU A 110 -9.26 10.77 2.01
C LEU A 110 -8.89 9.32 1.72
N LEU A 111 -7.64 8.96 1.99
CA LEU A 111 -7.16 7.59 1.88
C LEU A 111 -7.84 6.71 2.95
N ASP A 112 -8.43 5.60 2.53
CA ASP A 112 -9.10 4.62 3.39
C ASP A 112 -9.03 3.22 2.76
N VAL A 113 -9.55 2.23 3.46
CA VAL A 113 -9.90 0.92 2.90
C VAL A 113 -11.22 1.06 2.14
N THR A 114 -11.17 0.94 0.82
CA THR A 114 -12.28 1.23 -0.12
C THR A 114 -12.98 -0.02 -0.63
N ASP A 115 -12.31 -1.17 -0.56
CA ASP A 115 -12.86 -2.49 -0.83
C ASP A 115 -12.01 -3.54 -0.10
N GLY A 116 -12.51 -4.76 0.01
CA GLY A 116 -11.79 -5.86 0.63
C GLY A 116 -12.66 -6.74 1.51
N GLY A 117 -12.02 -7.75 2.06
CA GLY A 117 -12.67 -8.70 2.96
C GLY A 117 -11.68 -9.66 3.56
N GLY A 118 -12.21 -10.68 4.22
CA GLY A 118 -11.45 -11.66 4.97
C GLY A 118 -11.71 -11.57 6.47
N GLU A 119 -11.16 -12.52 7.20
CA GLU A 119 -11.32 -12.66 8.64
C GLU A 119 -9.98 -13.14 9.22
N ALA A 120 -9.29 -12.21 9.88
CA ALA A 120 -8.08 -12.48 10.65
C ALA A 120 -8.42 -12.51 12.15
N LYS A 121 -7.55 -13.09 12.98
CA LYS A 121 -7.69 -13.13 14.44
C LYS A 121 -7.46 -11.76 15.05
N VAL A 122 -6.62 -10.94 14.43
CA VAL A 122 -6.41 -9.54 14.79
C VAL A 122 -7.43 -8.64 14.09
N SER A 123 -7.84 -7.56 14.74
CA SER A 123 -8.68 -6.54 14.15
C SER A 123 -7.84 -5.36 13.68
N TYR A 124 -8.30 -4.63 12.65
CA TYR A 124 -7.68 -3.37 12.24
C TYR A 124 -8.62 -2.18 12.37
N SER A 125 -8.04 -0.99 12.49
CA SER A 125 -8.75 0.29 12.42
C SER A 125 -7.94 1.34 11.65
N VAL A 126 -8.63 2.22 10.93
CA VAL A 126 -8.01 3.32 10.17
C VAL A 126 -8.08 4.61 10.97
N SER A 127 -7.01 5.40 10.93
CA SER A 127 -6.94 6.73 11.54
C SER A 127 -5.99 7.66 10.78
N GLN A 128 -5.90 8.92 11.20
CA GLN A 128 -4.97 9.93 10.63
C GLN A 128 -5.07 10.08 9.11
N GLN A 129 -6.29 9.99 8.59
CA GLN A 129 -6.54 10.02 7.15
C GLN A 129 -6.27 11.40 6.55
N ALA A 130 -5.56 11.40 5.43
CA ALA A 130 -5.33 12.52 4.53
C ALA A 130 -5.48 12.02 3.09
N ALA A 131 -5.43 12.92 2.10
CA ALA A 131 -5.62 12.54 0.70
C ALA A 131 -4.63 11.46 0.20
N TRP A 132 -3.41 11.43 0.72
CA TRP A 132 -2.35 10.52 0.28
C TRP A 132 -1.72 9.72 1.41
N SER A 133 -2.31 9.75 2.61
CA SER A 133 -1.77 8.99 3.74
C SER A 133 -2.83 8.59 4.73
N MET A 134 -2.61 7.47 5.41
CA MET A 134 -3.40 7.03 6.55
C MET A 134 -2.54 6.21 7.51
N ALA A 135 -3.05 5.98 8.71
CA ALA A 135 -2.53 4.99 9.65
C ALA A 135 -3.51 3.80 9.74
N MET A 136 -2.98 2.59 9.66
CA MET A 136 -3.71 1.35 9.91
C MET A 136 -3.16 0.70 11.18
N ASN A 137 -4.02 0.47 12.16
CA ASN A 137 -3.66 0.00 13.48
C ASN A 137 -4.24 -1.39 13.70
N PHE A 138 -3.36 -2.38 13.87
CA PHE A 138 -3.74 -3.73 14.25
C PHE A 138 -3.72 -3.89 15.77
N ALA A 139 -4.70 -4.63 16.31
CA ALA A 139 -4.80 -4.94 17.73
C ALA A 139 -5.48 -6.32 17.92
N ASP A 140 -5.33 -6.89 19.12
CA ASP A 140 -6.09 -8.08 19.49
C ASP A 140 -7.61 -7.76 19.46
N SER A 141 -8.42 -8.71 18.98
CA SER A 141 -9.88 -8.58 18.83
C SER A 141 -10.66 -8.73 20.13
#